data_AF-A0A520C3U9-F1
#
_entry.id   AF-A0A520C3U9-F1
#
_cell.length_a   1.000
_cell.length_b   1.000
_cell.length_c   1.000
_cell.angle_alpha   90.00
_cell.angle_beta   90.00
_cell.angle_gamma   90.00
#
_symmetry.space_group_name_H-M   'P 1'
#
loop_
_entity.id
_entity.type
_entity.pdbx_description
1 polymer ?
#
loop_
_entity_poly.entity_id
_entity_poly.type
_entity_poly.pdbx_seq_one_letter_code
_entity_poly.pdbx_strand_id
1 'polypeptide(L)'
;MKYFIWHFSKYRFFKAFVAIAFLTMVCFFAFASEDRNVFASNLFLRTLADLYSFFQFPTHILFWRFFSSHEVLYFAGLVINALLYAFIIEIGFVSETVYKIKKEEAKEEKKEA
;
A
#
# COMPACT_ATOMS: atom_id res chain seq x y z
N MET A 1 2.59 19.22 -13.79
CA MET A 1 3.43 18.76 -12.66
C MET A 1 3.42 19.68 -11.43
N LYS A 2 3.32 21.02 -11.56
CA LYS A 2 3.36 21.94 -10.39
C LYS A 2 2.34 21.61 -9.29
N TYR A 3 1.08 21.33 -9.61
CA TYR A 3 0.06 21.01 -8.59
C TYR A 3 0.32 19.72 -7.79
N PHE A 4 1.04 18.76 -8.37
CA PHE A 4 1.22 17.43 -7.76
C PHE A 4 2.11 17.46 -6.51
N ILE A 5 3.19 18.24 -6.57
CA ILE A 5 4.18 18.34 -5.49
C ILE A 5 3.64 19.16 -4.31
N TRP A 6 2.78 20.15 -4.57
CA TRP A 6 2.25 21.04 -3.53
C TRP A 6 1.19 20.38 -2.64
N HIS A 7 0.46 19.39 -3.16
CA HIS A 7 -0.59 18.70 -2.41
C HIS A 7 -0.10 17.43 -1.70
N PHE A 8 1.16 17.02 -1.89
CA PHE A 8 1.73 15.86 -1.20
C PHE A 8 1.87 16.14 0.30
N SER A 9 1.18 15.38 1.13
CA SER A 9 1.21 15.54 2.59
C SER A 9 2.01 14.42 3.24
N LYS A 10 3.15 14.79 3.84
CA LYS A 10 4.01 13.87 4.62
C LYS A 10 3.22 13.17 5.73
N TYR A 11 2.25 13.87 6.32
CA TYR A 11 1.42 13.33 7.41
C TYR A 11 0.45 12.25 6.92
N ARG A 12 -0.23 12.46 5.78
CA ARG A 12 -1.10 11.44 5.17
C ARG A 12 -0.30 10.24 4.70
N PHE A 13 0.83 10.48 4.05
CA PHE A 13 1.77 9.43 3.65
C PHE A 13 2.20 8.59 4.84
N PHE A 14 2.63 9.22 5.95
CA PHE A 14 3.05 8.50 7.15
C PHE A 14 1.91 7.68 7.77
N LYS A 15 0.68 8.22 7.82
CA LYS A 15 -0.49 7.46 8.26
C LYS A 15 -0.77 6.24 7.38
N ALA A 16 -0.74 6.41 6.06
CA ALA A 16 -0.93 5.32 5.11
C ALA A 16 0.16 4.25 5.28
N PHE A 17 1.41 4.67 5.45
CA PHE A 17 2.53 3.77 5.72
C PHE A 17 2.33 2.96 7.00
N VAL A 18 2.00 3.60 8.13
CA VAL A 18 1.75 2.89 9.40
C VAL A 18 0.57 1.93 9.28
N ALA A 19 -0.52 2.34 8.63
CA ALA A 19 -1.69 1.50 8.42
C ALA A 19 -1.37 0.26 7.57
N ILE A 20 -0.66 0.45 6.45
CA ILE A 20 -0.24 -0.66 5.58
C ILE A 20 0.76 -1.56 6.30
N ALA A 21 1.78 -1.01 6.97
CA ALA A 21 2.77 -1.80 7.68
C ALA A 21 2.13 -2.65 8.79
N PHE A 22 1.18 -2.10 9.53
CA PHE A 22 0.42 -2.84 10.53
C PHE A 22 -0.42 -3.95 9.89
N LEU A 23 -1.14 -3.64 8.81
CA LEU A 23 -1.94 -4.62 8.08
C LEU A 23 -1.09 -5.75 7.50
N THR A 24 0.07 -5.43 6.92
CA THR A 24 1.04 -6.41 6.41
C THR A 24 1.55 -7.33 7.53
N MET A 25 1.80 -6.79 8.72
CA MET A 25 2.16 -7.60 9.90
C MET A 25 1.05 -8.58 10.30
N VAL A 26 -0.21 -8.12 10.35
CA VAL A 26 -1.35 -8.99 10.65
C VAL A 26 -1.50 -10.08 9.59
N CYS A 27 -1.36 -9.73 8.31
CA CYS A 27 -1.43 -10.69 7.21
C CYS A 27 -0.26 -11.69 7.25
N PHE A 28 0.94 -11.26 7.65
CA PHE A 28 2.09 -12.15 7.85
C PHE A 28 1.82 -13.20 8.93
N PHE A 29 1.26 -12.81 10.08
CA PHE A 29 0.91 -13.77 11.13
C PHE A 29 -0.19 -14.73 10.68
N ALA A 30 -1.18 -14.26 9.90
CA ALA A 30 -2.20 -15.13 9.33
C ALA A 30 -1.58 -16.17 8.38
N PHE A 31 -0.70 -15.73 7.47
CA PHE A 31 0.04 -16.61 6.55
C PHE A 31 0.91 -17.63 7.29
N ALA A 32 1.72 -17.19 8.26
CA ALA A 32 2.56 -18.08 9.06
C ALA A 32 1.75 -19.10 9.88
N SER A 33 0.51 -18.77 10.24
CA SER A 33 -0.39 -19.66 10.97
C SER A 33 -1.11 -20.65 10.06
N GLU A 34 -1.39 -20.28 8.81
CA GLU A 34 -1.92 -21.19 7.78
C GLU A 34 -0.89 -22.27 7.41
N ASP A 35 0.38 -21.88 7.22
CA ASP A 35 1.46 -22.80 6.85
C ASP A 35 1.69 -23.90 7.91
N ARG A 36 1.43 -23.58 9.20
CA ARG A 36 1.47 -24.54 10.31
C ARG A 36 0.18 -25.35 10.49
N ASN A 37 -0.81 -25.21 9.61
CA ASN A 37 -2.15 -25.82 9.69
C ASN A 37 -2.91 -25.53 11.01
N VAL A 38 -2.56 -24.46 11.74
CA VAL A 38 -3.11 -24.20 13.07
C VAL A 38 -4.56 -23.69 12.98
N PHE A 39 -4.95 -23.06 11.87
CA PHE A 39 -6.28 -22.47 11.68
C PHE A 39 -6.92 -22.75 10.31
N ALA A 40 -6.65 -23.91 9.71
CA ALA A 40 -7.04 -24.25 8.33
C ALA A 40 -8.55 -24.16 8.01
N SER A 41 -9.44 -24.12 9.01
CA SER A 41 -10.89 -24.01 8.80
C SER A 41 -11.44 -22.57 8.77
N ASN A 42 -10.64 -21.55 9.10
CA ASN A 42 -11.11 -20.17 9.24
C ASN A 42 -10.95 -19.39 7.92
N LEU A 43 -12.05 -19.21 7.18
CA LEU A 43 -12.10 -18.45 5.91
C LEU A 43 -11.46 -17.06 6.03
N PHE A 44 -11.68 -16.36 7.15
CA PHE A 44 -11.13 -15.02 7.37
C PHE A 44 -9.59 -15.00 7.39
N LEU A 45 -8.96 -15.97 8.07
CA LEU A 45 -7.50 -16.05 8.15
C LEU A 45 -6.89 -16.43 6.81
N ARG A 46 -7.57 -17.28 6.03
CA ARG A 46 -7.18 -17.62 4.67
C ARG A 46 -7.18 -16.41 3.74
N THR A 47 -8.23 -15.58 3.80
CA THR A 47 -8.29 -14.34 3.02
C THR A 47 -7.16 -13.37 3.40
N LEU A 48 -6.80 -13.28 4.69
CA LEU A 48 -5.68 -12.46 5.14
C LEU A 48 -4.33 -13.00 4.65
N ALA A 49 -4.16 -14.32 4.60
CA ALA A 49 -2.97 -14.96 4.06
C ALA A 49 -2.85 -14.76 2.54
N ASP A 50 -3.96 -14.85 1.80
CA ASP A 50 -3.98 -14.51 0.37
C ASP A 50 -3.62 -13.04 0.15
N LEU A 51 -4.15 -12.14 0.99
CA LEU A 51 -3.84 -10.71 0.96
C LEU A 51 -2.35 -10.44 1.29
N TYR A 52 -1.72 -11.29 2.10
CA TYR A 52 -0.28 -11.20 2.36
C TYR A 52 0.55 -11.36 1.08
N SER A 53 0.15 -12.29 0.20
CA SER A 53 0.82 -12.49 -1.10
C SER A 53 0.77 -11.23 -1.97
N PHE A 54 -0.29 -10.42 -1.86
CA PHE A 54 -0.34 -9.11 -2.49
C PHE A 54 0.64 -8.13 -1.86
N PHE A 55 0.72 -8.05 -0.53
CA PHE A 55 1.67 -7.16 0.15
C PHE A 55 3.14 -7.52 -0.05
N GLN A 56 3.45 -8.76 -0.43
CA GLN A 56 4.79 -9.20 -0.81
C GLN A 56 5.22 -8.69 -2.20
N PHE A 57 4.27 -8.36 -3.08
CA PHE A 57 4.57 -7.73 -4.36
C PHE A 57 4.98 -6.25 -4.17
N PRO A 58 5.91 -5.69 -4.96
CA PRO A 58 6.73 -6.26 -6.04
C PRO A 58 8.10 -6.80 -5.62
N THR A 59 8.58 -6.48 -4.41
CA THR A 59 9.95 -6.85 -3.98
C THR A 59 10.17 -8.36 -3.94
N HIS A 60 9.16 -9.13 -3.57
CA HIS A 60 9.22 -10.59 -3.57
C HIS A 60 9.36 -11.18 -4.97
N ILE A 61 8.79 -10.55 -6.01
CA ILE A 61 8.93 -11.04 -7.39
C ILE A 61 10.27 -10.60 -8.00
N LEU A 62 10.70 -9.38 -7.72
CA LEU A 62 11.94 -8.83 -8.30
C LEU A 62 13.21 -9.38 -7.65
N PHE A 63 13.17 -9.75 -6.37
CA PHE A 63 14.36 -10.12 -5.60
C PHE A 63 14.17 -11.42 -4.81
N TRP A 64 13.27 -12.31 -5.23
CA TRP A 64 12.97 -13.57 -4.54
C TRP A 64 14.22 -14.32 -4.10
N ARG A 65 15.15 -14.53 -5.03
CA ARG A 65 16.41 -15.26 -4.81
C ARG A 65 17.34 -14.59 -3.79
N PHE A 66 17.28 -13.28 -3.67
CA PHE A 66 18.12 -12.51 -2.74
C PHE A 66 17.50 -12.47 -1.35
N PHE A 67 16.18 -12.36 -1.27
CA PHE A 67 15.45 -12.37 -0.01
C PHE A 67 15.34 -13.75 0.63
N SER A 68 15.28 -14.83 -0.16
CA SER A 68 15.25 -16.20 0.36
C SER A 68 16.52 -16.60 1.12
N SER A 69 17.64 -15.90 0.89
CA SER A 69 18.92 -16.21 1.52
C SER A 69 19.15 -15.47 2.84
N HIS A 70 18.43 -14.38 3.10
CA HIS A 70 18.61 -13.56 4.30
C HIS A 70 17.26 -13.02 4.83
N GLU A 71 16.82 -13.53 5.97
CA GLU A 71 15.57 -13.14 6.63
C GLU A 71 15.50 -11.63 6.91
N VAL A 72 16.62 -11.00 7.28
CA VAL A 72 16.69 -9.55 7.51
C VAL A 72 16.32 -8.76 6.26
N LEU A 73 16.79 -9.22 5.10
CA LEU A 73 16.48 -8.58 3.84
C LEU A 73 14.99 -8.76 3.50
N TYR A 74 14.42 -9.93 3.78
CA TYR A 74 13.00 -10.18 3.58
C TYR A 74 12.12 -9.15 4.34
N PHE A 75 12.43 -8.88 5.61
CA PHE A 75 11.73 -7.84 6.36
C PHE A 75 11.96 -6.43 5.79
N ALA A 76 13.18 -6.12 5.33
CA ALA A 76 13.46 -4.87 4.65
C ALA A 76 12.63 -4.71 3.36
N GLY A 77 12.44 -5.80 2.61
CA GLY A 77 11.58 -5.85 1.42
C GLY A 77 10.12 -5.51 1.74
N LEU A 78 9.57 -6.04 2.84
CA LEU A 78 8.22 -5.71 3.30
C LEU A 78 8.07 -4.24 3.69
N VAL A 79 9.07 -3.65 4.34
CA VAL A 79 9.08 -2.22 4.67
C VAL A 79 9.09 -1.38 3.39
N ILE A 80 9.90 -1.75 2.41
CA ILE A 80 9.95 -1.09 1.10
C ILE A 80 8.60 -1.21 0.38
N ASN A 81 7.96 -2.38 0.38
CA ASN A 81 6.62 -2.54 -0.19
C ASN A 81 5.60 -1.62 0.51
N ALA A 82 5.60 -1.58 1.84
CA ALA A 82 4.71 -0.71 2.60
C ALA A 82 4.92 0.78 2.24
N LEU A 83 6.17 1.20 2.03
CA LEU A 83 6.49 2.55 1.54
C LEU A 83 5.95 2.79 0.13
N LEU A 84 6.10 1.83 -0.78
CA LEU A 84 5.59 1.92 -2.15
C LEU A 84 4.06 2.02 -2.17
N TYR A 85 3.36 1.18 -1.40
CA TYR A 85 1.91 1.23 -1.29
C TYR A 85 1.43 2.54 -0.67
N ALA A 86 2.10 3.04 0.38
CA ALA A 86 1.78 4.34 0.96
C ALA A 86 1.97 5.49 -0.06
N PHE A 87 2.98 5.38 -0.90
CA PHE A 87 3.23 6.34 -1.97
C PHE A 87 2.12 6.29 -3.03
N ILE A 88 1.71 5.11 -3.49
CA ILE A 88 0.60 4.92 -4.44
C ILE A 88 -0.70 5.50 -3.88
N ILE A 89 -1.00 5.26 -2.60
CA ILE A 89 -2.19 5.82 -1.95
C ILE A 89 -2.16 7.35 -1.95
N GLU A 90 -1.04 7.96 -1.57
CA GLU A 90 -0.91 9.42 -1.55
C GLU A 90 -1.02 10.02 -2.96
N ILE A 91 -0.46 9.35 -3.97
CA ILE A 91 -0.66 9.71 -5.38
C ILE A 91 -2.14 9.66 -5.77
N GLY A 92 -2.88 8.65 -5.32
CA GLY A 92 -4.32 8.54 -5.56
C GLY A 92 -5.08 9.74 -4.99
N PHE A 93 -4.81 10.10 -3.73
CA PHE A 93 -5.43 11.27 -3.08
C PHE A 93 -5.09 12.59 -3.76
N VAL A 94 -3.83 12.78 -4.16
CA VAL A 94 -3.40 14.00 -4.88
C VAL A 94 -4.11 14.08 -6.23
N SER A 95 -4.17 12.96 -6.97
CA SER A 95 -4.87 12.87 -8.26
C SER A 95 -6.35 13.23 -8.14
N GLU A 96 -7.03 12.71 -7.12
CA GLU A 96 -8.44 13.02 -6.85
C GLU A 96 -8.64 14.51 -6.52
N THR A 97 -7.74 15.08 -5.70
CA THR A 97 -7.81 16.51 -5.33
C THR A 97 -7.65 17.41 -6.55
N VAL A 98 -6.66 17.11 -7.41
CA VAL A 98 -6.44 17.86 -8.65
C VAL A 98 -7.63 17.74 -9.60
N TYR A 99 -8.26 16.56 -9.68
CA TYR A 99 -9.46 16.36 -10.48
C TYR A 99 -10.64 17.21 -9.97
N LYS A 100 -10.83 17.30 -8.65
CA LYS A 100 -11.89 18.12 -8.04
C LYS A 100 -11.69 19.61 -8.34
N ILE A 101 -10.47 20.12 -8.17
CA ILE A 101 -10.14 21.54 -8.45
C ILE A 101 -10.45 21.89 -9.92
N LYS A 102 -9.94 21.10 -10.87
CA LYS A 102 -10.20 21.32 -12.30
C LYS A 102 -11.69 21.27 -12.66
N LYS A 103 -12.44 20.42 -11.97
CA LYS A 103 -13.89 20.28 -12.19
C LYS A 103 -14.67 21.50 -11.65
N GLU A 104 -14.16 22.16 -10.61
CA GLU A 104 -14.75 23.38 -10.06
C GLU A 104 -14.44 24.59 -10.93
N GLU A 105 -13.18 24.76 -11.36
CA GLU A 105 -12.77 25.81 -12.31
C GLU A 105 -13.62 25.76 -13.60
N ALA A 106 -13.78 24.56 -14.20
CA ALA A 106 -14.60 24.38 -15.40
C ALA A 106 -16.11 24.62 -15.20
N LYS A 107 -16.61 24.63 -13.95
CA LYS A 107 -17.99 25.00 -13.64
C LYS A 107 -18.16 26.50 -13.46
N GLU A 108 -17.14 27.19 -12.95
CA GLU A 108 -17.15 28.65 -12.79
C GLU A 108 -17.06 29.34 -14.15
N GLU A 109 -16.17 28.89 -15.03
CA GLU A 109 -16.09 29.40 -16.42
C GLU A 109 -17.42 29.28 -17.19
N LYS A 110 -18.19 28.21 -16.94
CA LYS A 110 -19.52 28.01 -17.55
C LYS A 110 -20.64 28.84 -16.93
N LYS A 111 -20.43 29.43 -15.75
CA LYS A 111 -21.40 30.34 -15.12
C LYS A 111 -21.18 31.78 -15.57
N GLU A 112 -19.97 32.12 -16.00
CA GLU A 112 -19.58 33.46 -16.46
C GLU A 112 -19.77 33.66 -17.98
N ALA A 113 -19.94 32.58 -18.74
CA ALA A 113 -20.24 32.57 -20.17
C ALA A 113 -21.75 32.48 -20.45
#